data_AF-A0A4S8VRI5-F1
#
_entry.id   AF-A0A4S8VRI5-F1
#
_cell.length_a   1.000
_cell.length_b   1.000
_cell.length_c   1.000
_cell.angle_alpha   90.00
_cell.angle_beta   90.00
_cell.angle_gamma   90.00
#
_symmetry.space_group_name_H-M   'P 1'
#
loop_
_entity.id
_entity.type
_entity.pdbx_description
1 polymer ?
#
loop_
_entity_poly.entity_id
_entity_poly.type
_entity_poly.pdbx_seq_one_letter_code
_entity_poly.pdbx_strand_id
1 'polypeptide(L)'
;MSANETKTNGWTPVPVSGKQIFQTRGDISTPTPVTVADVYFPSDVALVADAQAFVKKRLSPEAFNHSMRVFYWGYVIGKQLLPEHAAELSPVTWALTCLLHDIGTAEEFFTSTRMSFDIYGGIKAMEVLKVLGSTNDQAEAVAEAIIRHEDMGIDGTITFMGQLIQLATLYDNVGKYEGVDGFGDIIHETTRDSVNKTHPRLRWCSWFAETVRKEEGNKPWCHTTHIPNFDKEMEANILHKQWE
;
A
#
# COMPACT_ATOMS: atom_id res chain seq x y z
N MET A 1 13.64 -19.87 -7.08
CA MET A 1 13.24 -19.29 -5.79
C MET A 1 13.77 -20.18 -4.68
N SER A 2 14.48 -19.63 -3.71
CA SER A 2 14.79 -20.38 -2.48
C SER A 2 13.60 -20.33 -1.52
N ALA A 3 13.44 -21.32 -0.64
CA ALA A 3 12.36 -21.28 0.37
C ALA A 3 12.43 -20.04 1.29
N ASN A 4 13.64 -19.49 1.46
CA ASN A 4 13.85 -18.24 2.20
C ASN A 4 13.29 -17.04 1.42
N GLU A 5 13.54 -16.97 0.11
CA GLU A 5 13.06 -15.92 -0.79
C GLU A 5 11.53 -15.93 -0.90
N THR A 6 10.89 -17.11 -0.92
CA THR A 6 9.43 -17.24 -0.92
C THR A 6 8.79 -16.52 0.27
N LYS A 7 9.31 -16.76 1.48
CA LYS A 7 8.79 -16.14 2.71
C LYS A 7 9.11 -14.64 2.78
N THR A 8 10.36 -14.27 2.51
CA THR A 8 10.81 -12.88 2.64
C THR A 8 10.19 -11.94 1.60
N ASN A 9 9.78 -12.46 0.44
CA ASN A 9 9.02 -11.70 -0.56
C ASN A 9 7.50 -11.75 -0.35
N GLY A 10 7.02 -12.43 0.70
CA GLY A 10 5.62 -12.38 1.12
C GLY A 10 4.70 -13.32 0.36
N TRP A 11 5.23 -14.35 -0.32
CA TRP A 11 4.47 -15.40 -1.00
C TRP A 11 3.74 -16.38 -0.05
N THR A 12 3.46 -15.95 1.17
CA THR A 12 2.63 -16.70 2.12
C THR A 12 1.17 -16.47 1.79
N PRO A 13 0.37 -17.52 1.53
CA PRO A 13 -1.05 -17.36 1.23
C PRO A 13 -1.82 -16.95 2.50
N VAL A 14 -2.61 -15.89 2.40
CA VAL A 14 -3.56 -15.43 3.43
C VAL A 14 -4.94 -15.24 2.79
N PRO A 15 -6.04 -15.22 3.56
CA PRO A 15 -7.36 -14.88 3.02
C PRO A 15 -7.35 -13.53 2.31
N VAL A 16 -7.95 -13.43 1.13
CA VAL A 16 -8.12 -12.13 0.43
C VAL A 16 -9.11 -11.21 1.17
N SER A 17 -10.08 -11.80 1.86
CA SER A 17 -10.97 -11.04 2.74
C SER A 17 -10.23 -10.67 4.02
N GLY A 18 -9.81 -9.42 4.10
CA GLY A 18 -9.25 -8.89 5.34
C GLY A 18 -10.20 -9.05 6.53
N LYS A 19 -11.53 -9.03 6.34
CA LYS A 19 -12.51 -9.32 7.42
C LYS A 19 -12.26 -10.68 8.06
N GLN A 20 -11.94 -11.71 7.27
CA GLN A 20 -11.64 -13.04 7.77
C GLN A 20 -10.35 -13.05 8.61
N ILE A 21 -9.37 -12.22 8.27
CA ILE A 21 -8.14 -12.05 9.06
C ILE A 21 -8.46 -11.43 10.42
N PHE A 22 -9.26 -10.36 10.46
CA PHE A 22 -9.71 -9.75 11.71
C PHE A 22 -10.50 -10.74 12.58
N GLN A 23 -11.44 -11.49 11.98
CA GLN A 23 -12.21 -12.52 12.68
C GLN A 23 -11.32 -13.63 13.27
N THR A 24 -10.34 -14.09 12.50
CA THR A 24 -9.41 -15.14 12.94
C THR A 24 -8.45 -14.64 14.01
N ARG A 25 -8.01 -13.38 13.89
CA ARG A 25 -7.12 -12.74 14.87
C ARG A 25 -7.82 -12.56 16.23
N GLY A 26 -9.12 -12.30 16.23
CA GLY A 26 -9.90 -12.07 17.44
C GLY A 26 -9.54 -10.74 18.10
N ASP A 27 -9.42 -10.74 19.43
CA ASP A 27 -9.09 -9.54 20.20
C ASP A 27 -7.69 -9.02 19.84
N ILE A 28 -7.65 -7.88 19.16
CA ILE A 28 -6.41 -7.18 18.82
C ILE A 28 -5.96 -6.41 20.06
N SER A 29 -4.69 -6.59 20.44
CA SER A 29 -4.08 -5.84 21.54
C SER A 29 -4.17 -4.33 21.30
N THR A 30 -4.40 -3.56 22.36
CA THR A 30 -4.29 -2.09 22.30
C THR A 30 -2.96 -1.71 21.65
N PRO A 31 -2.96 -0.90 20.58
CA PRO A 31 -1.73 -0.59 19.88
C PRO A 31 -0.80 0.25 20.75
N THR A 32 0.47 -0.13 20.79
CA THR A 32 1.51 0.69 21.42
C THR A 32 1.96 1.80 20.47
N PRO A 33 2.35 2.98 20.97
CA PRO A 33 2.91 4.05 20.13
C PRO A 33 4.21 3.59 19.45
N VAL A 34 4.31 3.90 18.16
CA VAL A 34 5.50 3.69 17.31
C VAL A 34 5.69 4.97 16.50
N THR A 35 6.86 5.59 16.55
CA THR A 35 7.17 6.79 15.76
C THR A 35 7.91 6.42 14.48
N VAL A 36 8.05 7.37 13.55
CA VAL A 36 8.85 7.17 12.33
C VAL A 36 10.29 6.76 12.66
N ALA A 37 10.86 7.24 13.78
CA ALA A 37 12.22 6.91 14.20
C ALA A 37 12.38 5.46 14.72
N ASP A 38 11.28 4.81 15.12
CA ASP A 38 11.29 3.44 15.64
C ASP A 38 11.22 2.38 14.52
N VAL A 39 10.96 2.80 13.29
CA VAL A 39 10.76 1.90 12.15
C VAL A 39 11.90 2.06 11.15
N TYR A 40 12.58 0.94 10.88
CA TYR A 40 13.63 0.89 9.86
C TYR A 40 13.04 0.97 8.46
N PHE A 41 13.17 2.15 7.82
CA PHE A 41 13.00 2.30 6.39
C PHE A 41 14.37 2.03 5.71
N PRO A 42 14.49 1.02 4.83
CA PRO A 42 15.77 0.54 4.31
C PRO A 42 16.39 1.43 3.22
N SER A 43 16.46 2.75 3.44
CA SER A 43 17.03 3.72 2.49
C SER A 43 18.54 3.59 2.28
N ASP A 44 19.24 2.88 3.14
CA ASP A 44 20.66 2.53 3.01
C ASP A 44 20.90 1.40 2.00
N VAL A 45 19.85 0.65 1.61
CA VAL A 45 19.93 -0.35 0.56
C VAL A 45 19.83 0.32 -0.80
N ALA A 46 20.86 0.18 -1.64
CA ALA A 46 20.96 0.85 -2.95
C ALA A 46 19.71 0.67 -3.83
N LEU A 47 19.17 -0.55 -3.91
CA LEU A 47 17.94 -0.84 -4.66
C LEU A 47 16.75 0.01 -4.20
N VAL A 48 16.59 0.21 -2.89
CA VAL A 48 15.51 1.02 -2.31
C VAL A 48 15.78 2.50 -2.54
N ALA A 49 17.01 2.95 -2.36
CA ALA A 49 17.40 4.34 -2.62
C ALA A 49 17.15 4.73 -4.10
N ASP A 50 17.51 3.85 -5.03
CA ASP A 50 17.31 4.07 -6.47
C ASP A 50 15.83 4.03 -6.84
N ALA A 51 15.05 3.10 -6.28
CA ALA A 51 13.60 3.07 -6.46
C ALA A 51 12.94 4.33 -5.89
N GLN A 52 13.35 4.77 -4.69
CA GLN A 52 12.85 5.99 -4.06
C GLN A 52 13.17 7.22 -4.92
N ALA A 53 14.39 7.32 -5.44
CA ALA A 53 14.78 8.39 -6.36
C ALA A 53 14.00 8.34 -7.69
N PHE A 54 13.71 7.13 -8.20
CA PHE A 54 12.92 6.92 -9.40
C PHE A 54 11.47 7.43 -9.24
N VAL A 55 10.81 7.08 -8.12
CA VAL A 55 9.42 7.46 -7.88
C VAL A 55 9.29 8.93 -7.49
N LYS A 56 10.23 9.47 -6.70
CA LYS A 56 10.22 10.89 -6.30
C LYS A 56 10.36 11.87 -7.47
N LYS A 57 10.92 11.41 -8.59
CA LYS A 57 11.01 12.20 -9.84
C LYS A 57 9.73 12.18 -10.67
N ARG A 58 8.78 11.29 -10.38
CA ARG A 58 7.61 10.98 -11.24
C ARG A 58 6.27 11.15 -10.56
N LEU A 59 6.18 10.73 -9.29
CA LEU A 59 4.99 10.90 -8.48
C LEU A 59 4.86 12.36 -8.05
N SER A 60 3.62 12.79 -7.86
CA SER A 60 3.33 14.03 -7.16
C SER A 60 3.82 13.95 -5.71
N PRO A 61 4.06 15.09 -5.02
CA PRO A 61 4.35 15.10 -3.59
C PRO A 61 3.27 14.39 -2.75
N GLU A 62 2.00 14.51 -3.14
CA GLU A 62 0.85 13.86 -2.52
C GLU A 62 0.99 12.32 -2.55
N ALA A 63 1.19 11.76 -3.75
CA ALA A 63 1.33 10.31 -3.95
C ALA A 63 2.62 9.77 -3.31
N PHE A 64 3.74 10.49 -3.44
CA PHE A 64 4.98 10.07 -2.77
C PHE A 64 4.83 10.03 -1.25
N ASN A 65 4.24 11.06 -0.64
CA ASN A 65 4.02 11.07 0.81
C ASN A 65 3.02 9.99 1.22
N HIS A 66 1.99 9.71 0.43
CA HIS A 66 1.08 8.57 0.65
C HIS A 66 1.84 7.25 0.69
N SER A 67 2.65 6.94 -0.33
CA SER A 67 3.50 5.74 -0.36
C SER A 67 4.37 5.62 0.90
N MET A 68 4.94 6.73 1.39
CA MET A 68 5.69 6.74 2.64
C MET A 68 4.81 6.44 3.86
N ARG A 69 3.61 7.04 3.97
CA ARG A 69 2.68 6.75 5.08
C ARG A 69 2.24 5.28 5.08
N VAL A 70 1.90 4.75 3.90
CA VAL A 70 1.50 3.35 3.69
C VAL A 70 2.56 2.38 4.21
N PHE A 71 3.85 2.67 4.01
CA PHE A 71 4.94 1.85 4.57
C PHE A 71 4.83 1.71 6.09
N TYR A 72 4.61 2.82 6.81
CA TYR A 72 4.52 2.82 8.27
C TYR A 72 3.18 2.23 8.76
N TRP A 73 2.08 2.46 8.06
CA TRP A 73 0.80 1.83 8.38
C TRP A 73 0.88 0.31 8.27
N GLY A 74 1.41 -0.20 7.16
CA GLY A 74 1.57 -1.63 6.96
C GLY A 74 2.54 -2.26 7.97
N TYR A 75 3.60 -1.56 8.39
CA TYR A 75 4.47 -2.05 9.46
C TYR A 75 3.69 -2.33 10.75
N VAL A 76 2.80 -1.42 11.16
CA VAL A 76 1.99 -1.60 12.39
C VAL A 76 0.88 -2.63 12.18
N ILE A 77 0.14 -2.52 11.07
CA ILE A 77 -0.97 -3.43 10.74
C ILE A 77 -0.48 -4.88 10.65
N GLY A 78 0.63 -5.11 9.95
CA GLY A 78 1.22 -6.46 9.82
C GLY A 78 1.57 -7.06 11.17
N LYS A 79 2.18 -6.28 12.06
CA LYS A 79 2.51 -6.73 13.43
C LYS A 79 1.28 -7.00 14.30
N GLN A 80 0.22 -6.21 14.13
CA GLN A 80 -1.02 -6.37 14.90
C GLN A 80 -1.81 -7.60 14.45
N LEU A 81 -1.96 -7.80 13.13
CA LEU A 81 -2.85 -8.82 12.58
C LEU A 81 -2.16 -10.15 12.28
N LEU A 82 -0.93 -10.11 11.75
CA LEU A 82 -0.23 -11.27 11.21
C LEU A 82 1.26 -11.24 11.64
N PRO A 83 1.57 -11.20 12.95
CA PRO A 83 2.93 -10.96 13.45
C PRO A 83 3.96 -11.99 12.96
N GLU A 84 3.57 -13.26 12.79
CA GLU A 84 4.46 -14.31 12.28
C GLU A 84 4.90 -14.03 10.84
N HIS A 85 3.96 -13.64 9.97
CA HIS A 85 4.27 -13.30 8.58
C HIS A 85 5.03 -11.97 8.49
N ALA A 86 4.67 -10.99 9.31
CA ALA A 86 5.35 -9.71 9.38
C ALA A 86 6.82 -9.84 9.84
N ALA A 87 7.13 -10.81 10.70
CA ALA A 87 8.50 -11.08 11.15
C ALA A 87 9.39 -11.70 10.07
N GLU A 88 8.81 -12.42 9.09
CA GLU A 88 9.54 -13.03 7.98
C GLU A 88 9.70 -12.09 6.78
N LEU A 89 8.83 -11.08 6.65
CA LEU A 89 8.80 -10.16 5.52
C LEU A 89 10.07 -9.31 5.42
N SER A 90 10.65 -9.24 4.22
CA SER A 90 11.77 -8.35 3.92
C SER A 90 11.31 -6.89 3.99
N PRO A 91 11.94 -6.04 4.83
CA PRO A 91 11.63 -4.60 4.83
C PRO A 91 11.97 -3.95 3.48
N VAL A 92 12.96 -4.50 2.74
CA VAL A 92 13.31 -4.05 1.39
C VAL A 92 12.15 -4.29 0.44
N THR A 93 11.62 -5.52 0.38
CA THR A 93 10.52 -5.84 -0.53
C THR A 93 9.27 -5.04 -0.18
N TRP A 94 8.97 -4.89 1.12
CA TRP A 94 7.86 -4.03 1.58
C TRP A 94 8.03 -2.57 1.16
N ALA A 95 9.23 -1.99 1.34
CA ALA A 95 9.52 -0.62 0.92
C ALA A 95 9.34 -0.44 -0.60
N LEU A 96 9.82 -1.38 -1.41
CA LEU A 96 9.67 -1.34 -2.86
C LEU A 96 8.19 -1.40 -3.28
N THR A 97 7.40 -2.29 -2.68
CA THR A 97 5.95 -2.36 -2.92
C THR A 97 5.28 -1.03 -2.60
N CYS A 98 5.54 -0.44 -1.41
CA CYS A 98 4.93 0.82 -1.01
C CYS A 98 5.31 1.98 -1.94
N LEU A 99 6.59 2.11 -2.27
CA LEU A 99 7.10 3.17 -3.14
C LEU A 99 6.50 3.11 -4.54
N LEU A 100 6.23 1.91 -5.06
CA LEU A 100 5.86 1.70 -6.45
C LEU A 100 4.37 1.45 -6.68
N HIS A 101 3.55 1.18 -5.66
CA HIS A 101 2.14 0.78 -5.89
C HIS A 101 1.33 1.79 -6.70
N ASP A 102 1.55 3.07 -6.46
CA ASP A 102 0.88 4.16 -7.18
C ASP A 102 1.65 4.64 -8.42
N ILE A 103 2.70 3.95 -8.87
CA ILE A 103 3.50 4.43 -10.01
C ILE A 103 2.67 4.59 -11.28
N GLY A 104 1.59 3.82 -11.44
CA GLY A 104 0.64 3.96 -12.54
C GLY A 104 -0.07 5.32 -12.59
N THR A 105 -0.11 6.06 -11.49
CA THR A 105 -0.73 7.39 -11.37
C THR A 105 0.19 8.53 -11.84
N ALA A 106 1.49 8.26 -12.04
CA ALA A 106 2.43 9.27 -12.54
C ALA A 106 2.01 9.76 -13.92
N GLU A 107 2.07 11.07 -14.17
CA GLU A 107 1.60 11.71 -15.41
C GLU A 107 2.17 11.03 -16.68
N GLU A 108 3.45 10.66 -16.67
CA GLU A 108 4.14 9.95 -17.75
C GLU A 108 3.47 8.61 -18.12
N PHE A 109 2.89 7.91 -17.14
CA PHE A 109 2.31 6.57 -17.30
C PHE A 109 0.79 6.59 -17.36
N PHE A 110 0.16 7.55 -16.69
CA PHE A 110 -1.28 7.59 -16.51
C PHE A 110 -2.05 7.75 -17.83
N THR A 111 -1.56 8.61 -18.74
CA THR A 111 -2.20 8.86 -20.04
C THR A 111 -1.54 8.13 -21.22
N SER A 112 -0.40 7.46 -21.00
CA SER A 112 0.33 6.75 -22.07
C SER A 112 -0.14 5.31 -22.28
N THR A 113 -1.09 4.83 -21.47
CA THR A 113 -1.67 3.49 -21.56
C THR A 113 -3.21 3.54 -21.57
N ARG A 114 -3.83 2.47 -22.08
CA ARG A 114 -5.27 2.21 -21.94
C ARG A 114 -5.58 1.21 -20.81
N MET A 115 -4.56 0.69 -20.14
CA MET A 115 -4.69 -0.23 -19.01
C MET A 115 -4.99 0.53 -17.72
N SER A 116 -5.69 -0.12 -16.79
CA SER A 116 -5.90 0.37 -15.42
C SER A 116 -4.56 0.71 -14.75
N PHE A 117 -4.53 1.76 -13.94
CA PHE A 117 -3.27 2.25 -13.34
C PHE A 117 -2.60 1.22 -12.42
N ASP A 118 -3.37 0.43 -11.67
CA ASP A 118 -2.91 -0.66 -10.81
C ASP A 118 -2.23 -1.76 -11.61
N ILE A 119 -2.85 -2.20 -12.71
CA ILE A 119 -2.31 -3.25 -13.58
C ILE A 119 -1.04 -2.75 -14.30
N TYR A 120 -1.11 -1.57 -14.92
CA TYR A 120 0.05 -1.01 -15.62
C TYR A 120 1.17 -0.62 -14.67
N GLY A 121 0.81 -0.12 -13.48
CA GLY A 121 1.73 0.21 -12.40
C GLY A 121 2.52 -1.02 -11.97
N GLY A 122 1.87 -2.17 -11.76
CA GLY A 122 2.56 -3.41 -11.44
C GLY A 122 3.51 -3.89 -12.54
N ILE A 123 3.12 -3.77 -13.82
CA ILE A 123 4.02 -4.05 -14.96
C ILE A 123 5.24 -3.13 -14.92
N LYS A 124 5.03 -1.82 -14.73
CA LYS A 124 6.12 -0.83 -14.66
C LYS A 124 7.04 -1.05 -13.47
N ALA A 125 6.49 -1.37 -12.31
CA ALA A 125 7.24 -1.72 -11.12
C ALA A 125 8.16 -2.93 -11.40
N MET A 126 7.63 -3.99 -12.02
CA MET A 126 8.42 -5.17 -12.38
C MET A 126 9.57 -4.82 -13.34
N GLU A 127 9.29 -4.05 -14.40
CA GLU A 127 10.29 -3.63 -15.40
C GLU A 127 11.40 -2.81 -14.74
N VAL A 128 11.04 -1.82 -13.93
CA VAL A 128 12.00 -0.94 -13.25
C VAL A 128 12.85 -1.72 -12.27
N LEU A 129 12.25 -2.58 -11.44
CA LEU A 129 12.99 -3.37 -10.44
C LEU A 129 14.01 -4.32 -11.09
N LYS A 130 13.66 -4.94 -12.22
CA LYS A 130 14.59 -5.76 -13.00
C LYS A 130 15.78 -4.95 -13.50
N VAL A 131 15.58 -3.69 -13.91
CA VAL A 131 16.65 -2.79 -14.34
C VAL A 131 17.51 -2.31 -13.15
N LEU A 132 16.89 -2.05 -12.00
CA LEU A 132 17.58 -1.63 -10.78
C LEU A 132 18.34 -2.77 -10.06
N GLY A 133 18.20 -4.01 -10.53
CA GLY A 133 18.98 -5.15 -10.05
C GLY A 133 18.31 -5.94 -8.93
N SER A 134 16.98 -5.90 -8.79
CA SER A 134 16.26 -6.85 -7.93
C SER A 134 16.39 -8.28 -8.47
N THR A 135 16.08 -9.28 -7.63
CA THR A 135 15.83 -10.62 -8.16
C THR A 135 14.52 -10.64 -8.96
N ASN A 136 14.36 -11.62 -9.85
CA ASN A 136 13.11 -11.81 -10.59
C ASN A 136 11.93 -12.06 -9.64
N ASP A 137 12.14 -12.91 -8.62
CA ASP A 137 11.10 -13.24 -7.64
C ASP A 137 10.64 -12.01 -6.86
N GLN A 138 11.58 -11.15 -6.44
CA GLN A 138 11.24 -9.91 -5.75
C GLN A 138 10.46 -8.94 -6.65
N ALA A 139 10.85 -8.80 -7.91
CA ALA A 139 10.13 -7.97 -8.87
C ALA A 139 8.70 -8.52 -9.13
N GLU A 140 8.55 -9.83 -9.23
CA GLU A 140 7.27 -10.52 -9.41
C GLU A 140 6.38 -10.37 -8.17
N ALA A 141 6.94 -10.47 -6.96
CA ALA A 141 6.19 -10.30 -5.71
C ALA A 141 5.66 -8.88 -5.54
N VAL A 142 6.50 -7.88 -5.86
CA VAL A 142 6.08 -6.47 -5.88
C VAL A 142 4.98 -6.28 -6.93
N ALA A 143 5.17 -6.79 -8.14
CA ALA A 143 4.19 -6.64 -9.22
C ALA A 143 2.83 -7.27 -8.88
N GLU A 144 2.82 -8.51 -8.37
CA GLU A 144 1.61 -9.21 -7.94
C GLU A 144 0.86 -8.40 -6.88
N ALA A 145 1.57 -7.88 -5.86
CA ALA A 145 0.96 -7.08 -4.81
C ALA A 145 0.36 -5.78 -5.36
N ILE A 146 1.05 -5.10 -6.28
CA ILE A 146 0.58 -3.87 -6.90
C ILE A 146 -0.62 -4.11 -7.82
N ILE A 147 -0.60 -5.16 -8.66
CA ILE A 147 -1.74 -5.45 -9.55
C ILE A 147 -3.03 -5.67 -8.76
N ARG A 148 -2.92 -6.20 -7.53
CA ARG A 148 -4.06 -6.57 -6.70
C ARG A 148 -4.34 -5.60 -5.55
N HIS A 149 -3.66 -4.45 -5.46
CA HIS A 149 -3.78 -3.59 -4.28
C HIS A 149 -5.15 -2.90 -4.15
N GLU A 150 -5.94 -2.82 -5.23
CA GLU A 150 -7.33 -2.33 -5.25
C GLU A 150 -8.38 -3.48 -5.14
N ASP A 151 -7.96 -4.74 -5.27
CA ASP A 151 -8.83 -5.92 -5.36
C ASP A 151 -9.27 -6.42 -3.96
N MET A 152 -10.15 -5.67 -3.30
CA MET A 152 -10.72 -6.02 -1.99
C MET A 152 -11.71 -7.20 -2.10
N GLY A 153 -11.16 -8.40 -2.33
CA GLY A 153 -11.92 -9.63 -2.59
C GLY A 153 -12.67 -10.19 -1.38
N ILE A 154 -13.56 -11.16 -1.65
CA ILE A 154 -14.39 -11.83 -0.63
C ILE A 154 -13.93 -13.28 -0.41
N ASP A 155 -13.72 -14.04 -1.50
CA ASP A 155 -13.39 -15.47 -1.47
C ASP A 155 -12.00 -15.74 -2.07
N GLY A 156 -11.29 -16.71 -1.48
CA GLY A 156 -9.98 -17.16 -1.96
C GLY A 156 -8.80 -16.59 -1.16
N THR A 157 -7.62 -16.65 -1.77
CA THR A 157 -6.36 -16.24 -1.13
C THR A 157 -5.61 -15.19 -1.95
N ILE A 158 -4.75 -14.46 -1.26
CA ILE A 158 -3.78 -13.52 -1.80
C ILE A 158 -2.43 -13.75 -1.12
N THR A 159 -1.35 -13.18 -1.66
CA THR A 159 -0.06 -13.14 -0.97
C THR A 159 -0.17 -12.26 0.28
N PHE A 160 0.61 -12.56 1.33
CA PHE A 160 0.69 -11.71 2.51
C PHE A 160 1.09 -10.27 2.13
N MET A 161 2.01 -10.12 1.17
CA MET A 161 2.37 -8.81 0.61
C MET A 161 1.16 -8.07 0.03
N GLY A 162 0.36 -8.74 -0.80
CA GLY A 162 -0.85 -8.20 -1.43
C GLY A 162 -1.90 -7.78 -0.40
N GLN A 163 -2.14 -8.61 0.62
CA GLN A 163 -3.07 -8.25 1.68
C GLN A 163 -2.58 -7.06 2.51
N LEU A 164 -1.27 -7.00 2.78
CA LEU A 164 -0.69 -5.94 3.60
C LEU A 164 -0.79 -4.59 2.89
N ILE A 165 -0.51 -4.54 1.58
CA ILE A 165 -0.66 -3.30 0.80
C ILE A 165 -2.13 -2.87 0.70
N GLN A 166 -3.08 -3.80 0.53
CA GLN A 166 -4.52 -3.50 0.56
C GLN A 166 -4.95 -2.85 1.88
N LEU A 167 -4.58 -3.45 3.02
CA LEU A 167 -4.98 -2.92 4.32
C LEU A 167 -4.32 -1.57 4.62
N ALA A 168 -3.05 -1.40 4.25
CA ALA A 168 -2.31 -0.17 4.50
C ALA A 168 -2.81 1.01 3.64
N THR A 169 -3.11 0.77 2.36
CA THR A 169 -3.70 1.78 1.46
C THR A 169 -5.13 2.12 1.86
N LEU A 170 -5.97 1.12 2.16
CA LEU A 170 -7.33 1.34 2.69
C LEU A 170 -7.32 2.19 3.96
N TYR A 171 -6.38 1.93 4.87
CA TYR A 171 -6.21 2.69 6.10
C TYR A 171 -5.89 4.17 5.83
N ASP A 172 -5.01 4.49 4.87
CA ASP A 172 -4.66 5.88 4.56
C ASP A 172 -5.75 6.61 3.73
N ASN A 173 -6.42 5.89 2.83
CA ASN A 173 -7.38 6.43 1.87
C ASN A 173 -8.76 6.65 2.51
N VAL A 174 -9.28 5.63 3.21
CA VAL A 174 -10.67 5.60 3.69
C VAL A 174 -10.74 5.59 5.22
N GLY A 175 -9.74 5.03 5.90
CA GLY A 175 -9.65 5.02 7.38
C GLY A 175 -10.69 4.13 8.08
N LYS A 176 -11.53 3.41 7.33
CA LYS A 176 -12.48 2.42 7.81
C LYS A 176 -12.48 1.21 6.88
N TYR A 177 -12.88 0.07 7.41
CA TYR A 177 -13.14 -1.13 6.63
C TYR A 177 -14.54 -1.62 7.00
N GLU A 178 -15.46 -1.59 6.02
CA GLU A 178 -16.85 -2.00 6.22
C GLU A 178 -16.94 -3.40 6.87
N GLY A 179 -17.67 -3.50 7.99
CA GLY A 179 -17.84 -4.76 8.73
C GLY A 179 -16.63 -5.16 9.58
N VAL A 180 -15.66 -4.27 9.78
CA VAL A 180 -14.56 -4.43 10.74
C VAL A 180 -14.60 -3.27 11.73
N ASP A 181 -15.13 -3.54 12.92
CA ASP A 181 -15.15 -2.57 14.02
C ASP A 181 -13.72 -2.30 14.51
N GLY A 182 -13.43 -1.03 14.85
CA GLY A 182 -12.13 -0.63 15.37
C GLY A 182 -10.98 -0.65 14.34
N PHE A 183 -11.24 -0.78 13.04
CA PHE A 183 -10.19 -0.74 12.02
C PHE A 183 -9.33 0.54 12.11
N GLY A 184 -9.97 1.70 12.32
CA GLY A 184 -9.27 2.96 12.51
C GLY A 184 -8.41 2.98 13.79
N ASP A 185 -8.75 2.19 14.80
CA ASP A 185 -8.10 2.17 16.11
C ASP A 185 -6.95 1.16 16.18
N ILE A 186 -6.65 0.44 15.10
CA ILE A 186 -5.51 -0.51 15.03
C ILE A 186 -4.14 0.17 15.13
N ILE A 187 -4.08 1.49 14.92
CA ILE A 187 -2.87 2.29 15.01
C ILE A 187 -3.04 3.37 16.08
N HIS A 188 -2.08 3.42 16.99
CA HIS A 188 -2.06 4.40 18.08
C HIS A 188 -2.01 5.85 17.55
N GLU A 189 -2.66 6.78 18.25
CA GLU A 189 -2.75 8.18 17.82
C GLU A 189 -1.37 8.87 17.70
N THR A 190 -0.44 8.58 18.60
CA THR A 190 0.94 9.10 18.52
C THR A 190 1.66 8.62 17.26
N THR A 191 1.43 7.38 16.84
CA THR A 191 1.94 6.85 15.57
C THR A 191 1.33 7.63 14.42
N ARG A 192 0.00 7.84 14.44
CA ARG A 192 -0.70 8.61 13.41
C ARG A 192 -0.12 10.02 13.26
N ASP A 193 0.08 10.71 14.38
CA ASP A 193 0.62 12.06 14.41
C ASP A 193 2.08 12.12 13.90
N SER A 194 2.94 11.21 14.39
CA SER A 194 4.35 11.14 13.98
C SER A 194 4.51 10.92 12.46
N VAL A 195 3.76 9.97 11.91
CA VAL A 195 3.82 9.63 10.49
C VAL A 195 3.26 10.77 9.62
N ASN A 196 2.08 11.32 9.93
CA ASN A 196 1.50 12.40 9.13
C ASN A 196 2.28 13.72 9.22
N LYS A 197 2.93 14.03 10.34
CA LYS A 197 3.83 15.20 10.44
C LYS A 197 5.11 15.02 9.61
N THR A 198 5.63 13.80 9.53
CA THR A 198 6.85 13.50 8.76
C THR A 198 6.56 13.39 7.26
N HIS A 199 5.39 12.86 6.90
CA HIS A 199 4.93 12.69 5.51
C HIS A 199 3.57 13.37 5.30
N PRO A 200 3.54 14.71 5.14
CA PRO A 200 2.32 15.50 5.05
C PRO A 200 1.32 14.99 4.01
N ARG A 201 0.03 15.02 4.33
CA ARG A 201 -1.04 14.51 3.45
C ARG A 201 -1.26 15.37 2.22
N LEU A 202 -1.13 16.69 2.37
CA LEU A 202 -1.27 17.64 1.26
C LEU A 202 -2.64 17.51 0.56
N ARG A 203 -3.72 17.46 1.35
CA ARG A 203 -5.10 17.22 0.90
C ARG A 203 -5.27 15.88 0.15
N TRP A 204 -4.54 14.85 0.60
CA TRP A 204 -4.48 13.52 -0.01
C TRP A 204 -5.85 12.99 -0.41
N CYS A 205 -6.82 13.02 0.50
CA CYS A 205 -8.14 12.45 0.23
C CYS A 205 -8.82 13.11 -0.98
N SER A 206 -8.79 14.44 -1.06
CA SER A 206 -9.36 15.16 -2.21
C SER A 206 -8.54 14.99 -3.48
N TRP A 207 -7.21 14.98 -3.37
CA TRP A 207 -6.30 14.81 -4.51
C TRP A 207 -6.46 13.44 -5.14
N PHE A 208 -6.51 12.38 -4.34
CA PHE A 208 -6.66 11.02 -4.85
C PHE A 208 -8.09 10.74 -5.36
N ALA A 209 -9.11 11.34 -4.76
CA ALA A 209 -10.47 11.34 -5.31
C ALA A 209 -10.53 11.99 -6.71
N GLU A 210 -9.81 13.09 -6.94
CA GLU A 210 -9.65 13.65 -8.30
C GLU A 210 -8.90 12.71 -9.24
N THR A 211 -7.87 12.01 -8.77
CA THR A 211 -7.12 11.02 -9.56
C THR A 211 -8.00 9.84 -9.96
N VAL A 212 -8.83 9.31 -9.06
CA VAL A 212 -9.83 8.26 -9.36
C VAL A 212 -10.81 8.73 -10.43
N ARG A 213 -11.40 9.93 -10.26
CA ARG A 213 -12.32 10.48 -11.27
C ARG A 213 -11.64 10.68 -12.64
N LYS A 214 -10.36 11.04 -12.68
CA LYS A 214 -9.58 11.13 -13.92
C LYS A 214 -9.32 9.75 -14.53
N GLU A 215 -9.03 8.74 -13.73
CA GLU A 215 -8.80 7.36 -14.20
C GLU A 215 -10.07 6.83 -14.87
N GLU A 216 -11.20 6.90 -14.18
CA GLU A 216 -12.50 6.47 -14.70
C GLU A 216 -12.93 7.28 -15.94
N GLY A 217 -12.65 8.58 -15.97
CA GLY A 217 -12.95 9.43 -17.13
C GLY A 217 -12.11 9.10 -18.37
N ASN A 218 -10.80 8.85 -18.18
CA ASN A 218 -9.87 8.54 -19.27
C ASN A 218 -9.97 7.08 -19.74
N LYS A 219 -10.31 6.19 -18.81
CA LYS A 219 -10.33 4.74 -18.96
C LYS A 219 -11.61 4.20 -18.30
N PRO A 220 -12.79 4.38 -18.91
CA PRO A 220 -14.07 3.97 -18.32
C PRO A 220 -14.24 2.44 -18.15
N TRP A 221 -13.26 1.66 -18.58
CA TRP A 221 -13.14 0.22 -18.40
C TRP A 221 -12.06 -0.17 -17.37
N CYS A 222 -11.49 0.80 -16.64
CA CYS A 222 -10.44 0.53 -15.67
C CYS A 222 -10.97 -0.30 -14.50
N HIS A 223 -10.03 -0.99 -13.83
CA HIS A 223 -10.30 -1.82 -12.68
C HIS A 223 -10.86 -1.02 -11.49
N THR A 224 -10.43 0.23 -11.32
CA THR A 224 -10.92 1.14 -10.26
C THR A 224 -12.45 1.29 -10.24
N THR A 225 -13.13 1.18 -11.40
CA THR A 225 -14.62 1.19 -11.46
C THR A 225 -15.28 0.04 -10.68
N HIS A 226 -14.52 -0.99 -10.30
CA HIS A 226 -14.97 -2.09 -9.45
C HIS A 226 -15.17 -1.67 -7.99
N ILE A 227 -14.62 -0.54 -7.55
CA ILE A 227 -14.78 0.00 -6.19
C ILE A 227 -15.88 1.07 -6.19
N PRO A 228 -17.11 0.77 -5.72
CA PRO A 228 -18.21 1.70 -5.82
C PRO A 228 -18.01 2.91 -4.91
N ASN A 229 -18.24 4.12 -5.45
CA ASN A 229 -18.12 5.40 -4.71
C ASN A 229 -16.74 5.64 -4.09
N PHE A 230 -15.68 5.09 -4.65
CA PHE A 230 -14.34 5.17 -4.05
C PHE A 230 -13.90 6.61 -3.76
N ASP A 231 -14.09 7.51 -4.72
CA ASP A 231 -13.79 8.94 -4.57
C ASP A 231 -14.50 9.58 -3.36
N LYS A 232 -15.81 9.30 -3.20
CA LYS A 232 -16.62 9.83 -2.08
C LYS A 232 -16.22 9.23 -0.74
N GLU A 233 -15.89 7.94 -0.70
CA GLU A 233 -15.43 7.28 0.53
C GLU A 233 -14.12 7.86 1.04
N MET A 234 -13.22 8.23 0.12
CA MET A 234 -11.98 8.93 0.47
C MET A 234 -12.24 10.35 0.98
N GLU A 235 -13.10 11.12 0.30
CA GLU A 235 -13.48 12.47 0.74
C GLU A 235 -14.23 12.46 2.09
N ALA A 236 -14.86 11.34 2.44
CA ALA A 236 -15.53 11.12 3.72
C ALA A 236 -14.60 10.60 4.84
N ASN A 237 -13.31 10.44 4.59
CA ASN A 237 -12.36 9.94 5.58
C ASN A 237 -12.21 10.90 6.78
N ILE A 238 -12.83 10.55 7.89
CA ILE A 238 -12.76 11.32 9.13
C ILE A 238 -11.49 11.04 9.96
N LEU A 239 -10.88 9.86 9.77
CA LEU A 239 -9.78 9.38 10.62
C LEU A 239 -8.55 10.28 10.50
N HIS A 240 -8.24 10.70 9.28
CA HIS A 240 -7.04 11.49 8.99
C HIS A 240 -7.32 12.98 8.76
N LYS A 241 -8.58 13.42 8.92
CA LYS A 241 -9.06 14.76 8.57
C LYS A 241 -8.23 15.90 9.16
N GLN A 242 -7.65 15.73 10.35
CA GLN A 242 -6.86 16.77 11.01
C GLN A 242 -5.49 17.04 10.36
N TRP A 243 -5.02 16.15 9.48
CA TRP A 243 -3.73 16.28 8.77
C TRP A 243 -3.89 16.57 7.27
N GLU A 244 -5.14 16.71 6.77
CA GLU A 244 -5.44 17.04 5.38
C GLU A 244 -4.95 18.44 4.97
#